data_AF-A0A841H089-F1
#
_entry.id   AF-A0A841H089-F1
#
_cell.length_a   1.000
_cell.length_b   1.000
_cell.length_c   1.000
_cell.angle_alpha   90.00
_cell.angle_beta   90.00
_cell.angle_gamma   90.00
#
_symmetry.space_group_name_H-M   'P 1'
#
loop_
_entity.id
_entity.type
_entity.pdbx_description
1 polymer ?
#
loop_
_entity_poly.entity_id
_entity_poly.type
_entity_poly.pdbx_seq_one_letter_code
_entity_poly.pdbx_strand_id
1 'polypeptide(L)'
;MSPSIPARTLAAFAAAASLAACIDSVPTEPLAGAGAGGALPRMALSTAGAAPYEYACGVSMAPDQAAANTRIRADYQIWKAARVYSTGTSPAVNGLRVTTGPGWVFDIGNGSTAAPYATLSEGQGYGMVLAATMGDKATFDGLWAYAKAHHNSRGMMKWAIDQNGTALDTNAASDGDEDMAYALMMADKRWGGYWNDLNALVGSMKTYIVDPTTYVFKSGDWSGSSALVVHPGYLDPSYYKAFALYLGDASWNSVSDKSYTILANVDSRSSANGSSNASTGLIPDHVKVNGDSSSTADYRFSWNAIRGPWRLAKDAVYNCESRAENRLDLMNSFFSGVGASNIQTGYYLNGGVQEPWLNEATFVGPLTAAALTSTNTTYRTSMWNRTVDLGTLQTWSGAPRQDTTYYAAELRLMSLLLASGNMEDPLSGDRRLRLDDFERNDLNSKWWPYAATGDTITRVRVTPSAVGSGMQLTYAVEDWGGLGRDVNANWSGYRALEFWFKGTNSGNTIRLQVVDADGEQFEHRVVDNFTGWQFGSVPLNTTGFPRAAWQQPGVPNNGMTLSNVTTFHLIPDGGRGSFEIDAIELIPQ
;
A
#
# COMPACT_ATOMS: atom_id res chain seq x y z
N MET A 1 -50.49 0.61 10.58
CA MET A 1 -51.10 -0.18 11.67
C MET A 1 -49.98 -1.00 12.30
N SER A 2 -49.57 -0.61 13.51
CA SER A 2 -48.51 -1.29 14.27
C SER A 2 -48.95 -2.69 14.67
N PRO A 3 -47.99 -3.64 14.82
CA PRO A 3 -48.10 -4.68 15.81
C PRO A 3 -47.11 -4.43 16.95
N SER A 4 -47.68 -4.42 18.15
CA SER A 4 -47.08 -4.29 19.47
C SER A 4 -46.19 -5.47 19.85
N ILE A 5 -45.02 -5.20 20.42
CA ILE A 5 -44.17 -6.18 21.11
C ILE A 5 -44.49 -6.15 22.62
N PRO A 6 -44.74 -7.29 23.28
CA PRO A 6 -45.02 -7.31 24.72
C PRO A 6 -43.73 -7.23 25.55
N ALA A 7 -43.84 -6.50 26.66
CA ALA A 7 -42.80 -6.24 27.66
C ALA A 7 -42.22 -7.52 28.26
N ARG A 8 -40.88 -7.63 28.27
CA ARG A 8 -40.15 -8.64 29.05
C ARG A 8 -39.70 -8.05 30.38
N THR A 9 -40.02 -8.80 31.42
CA THR A 9 -39.71 -8.61 32.83
C THR A 9 -38.21 -8.49 33.08
N LEU A 10 -37.83 -7.47 33.85
CA LEU A 10 -36.53 -7.35 34.51
C LEU A 10 -36.32 -8.53 35.47
N ALA A 11 -35.19 -9.23 35.35
CA ALA A 11 -34.57 -9.93 36.46
C ALA A 11 -33.06 -9.73 36.38
N ALA A 12 -32.54 -9.09 37.42
CA ALA A 12 -31.16 -8.69 37.58
C ALA A 12 -30.21 -9.90 37.70
N PHE A 13 -29.03 -9.79 37.08
CA PHE A 13 -27.81 -10.36 37.64
C PHE A 13 -26.73 -9.28 37.61
N ALA A 14 -26.45 -8.72 38.78
CA ALA A 14 -25.30 -7.91 39.05
C ALA A 14 -24.07 -8.82 39.22
N ALA A 15 -23.03 -8.58 38.42
CA ALA A 15 -21.66 -8.95 38.74
C ALA A 15 -20.70 -8.06 37.94
N ALA A 16 -20.54 -6.82 38.38
CA ALA A 16 -19.39 -6.00 38.03
C ALA A 16 -18.40 -6.06 39.20
N ALA A 17 -17.26 -6.72 39.01
CA ALA A 17 -15.96 -6.31 39.56
C ALA A 17 -14.86 -7.34 39.22
N SER A 18 -13.66 -6.81 38.93
CA SER A 18 -12.35 -7.46 38.77
C SER A 18 -11.99 -8.07 37.42
N LEU A 19 -11.84 -7.22 36.39
CA LEU A 19 -10.94 -7.49 35.26
C LEU A 19 -9.63 -6.71 35.48
N ALA A 20 -8.87 -7.09 36.52
CA ALA A 20 -7.58 -6.50 36.86
C ALA A 20 -6.65 -7.59 37.42
N ALA A 21 -6.44 -8.66 36.65
CA ALA A 21 -5.43 -9.69 36.91
C ALA A 21 -5.30 -10.63 35.69
N CYS A 22 -4.89 -10.11 34.53
CA CYS A 22 -4.43 -10.89 33.37
C CYS A 22 -3.47 -10.04 32.53
N ILE A 23 -2.51 -9.41 33.19
CA ILE A 23 -1.30 -8.84 32.58
C ILE A 23 -0.18 -9.36 33.47
N ASP A 24 0.37 -10.50 33.12
CA ASP A 24 1.71 -10.98 33.50
C ASP A 24 1.80 -12.48 33.21
N SER A 25 2.13 -12.83 31.96
CA SER A 25 2.89 -14.03 31.55
C SER A 25 2.75 -14.26 30.04
N VAL A 26 3.60 -13.60 29.26
CA VAL A 26 3.93 -14.07 27.90
C VAL A 26 5.24 -14.85 28.02
N PRO A 27 5.32 -16.13 27.62
CA PRO A 27 6.58 -16.88 27.68
C PRO A 27 7.56 -16.37 26.62
N THR A 28 8.78 -16.05 27.03
CA THR A 28 9.91 -15.78 26.14
C THR A 28 10.70 -17.06 25.93
N GLU A 29 10.50 -17.75 24.80
CA GLU A 29 11.37 -18.84 24.35
C GLU A 29 12.38 -18.29 23.31
N PRO A 30 13.68 -18.57 23.44
CA PRO A 30 14.69 -18.13 22.47
C PRO A 30 14.75 -19.09 21.28
N LEU A 31 14.64 -18.57 20.05
CA LEU A 31 14.85 -19.33 18.82
C LEU A 31 16.35 -19.54 18.58
N ALA A 32 16.75 -20.80 18.46
CA ALA A 32 18.09 -21.21 18.05
C ALA A 32 18.23 -21.27 16.52
N GLY A 33 19.25 -20.59 15.99
CA GLY A 33 20.02 -20.98 14.80
C GLY A 33 19.38 -20.80 13.41
N ALA A 34 19.71 -19.69 12.74
CA ALA A 34 19.80 -19.62 11.28
C ALA A 34 20.93 -18.66 10.89
N GLY A 35 21.71 -19.03 9.88
CA GLY A 35 23.01 -18.47 9.52
C GLY A 35 23.02 -17.02 9.04
N ALA A 36 24.21 -16.42 9.10
CA ALA A 36 24.49 -15.04 8.73
C ALA A 36 24.40 -14.79 7.21
N GLY A 37 23.80 -13.66 6.83
CA GLY A 37 23.95 -13.04 5.50
C GLY A 37 22.64 -12.52 4.92
N GLY A 38 22.27 -11.27 5.28
CA GLY A 38 21.07 -10.57 4.83
C GLY A 38 20.25 -10.09 6.02
N ALA A 39 20.05 -8.77 6.16
CA ALA A 39 19.16 -8.24 7.19
C ALA A 39 17.74 -8.74 6.91
N LEU A 40 17.25 -9.70 7.71
CA LEU A 40 15.87 -10.17 7.62
C LEU A 40 14.92 -8.98 7.85
N PRO A 41 13.77 -8.91 7.15
CA PRO A 41 12.72 -7.96 7.47
C PRO A 41 12.36 -8.06 8.95
N ARG A 42 11.97 -6.94 9.53
CA ARG A 42 11.89 -6.75 10.97
C ARG A 42 10.97 -7.79 11.61
N MET A 43 11.39 -8.33 12.76
CA MET A 43 10.61 -9.30 13.54
C MET A 43 9.36 -8.66 14.18
N ALA A 44 8.27 -8.52 13.41
CA ALA A 44 6.89 -8.19 13.81
C ALA A 44 6.71 -6.95 14.71
N LEU A 45 5.46 -6.52 14.96
CA LEU A 45 5.16 -5.72 16.17
C LEU A 45 5.27 -6.59 17.43
N SER A 46 6.44 -7.18 17.66
CA SER A 46 6.71 -8.02 18.82
C SER A 46 6.79 -7.20 20.11
N THR A 47 7.05 -5.88 20.04
CA THR A 47 7.24 -5.02 21.22
C THR A 47 6.64 -3.62 21.06
N ALA A 48 6.26 -2.99 22.19
CA ALA A 48 5.72 -1.63 22.23
C ALA A 48 6.70 -0.59 21.68
N GLY A 49 8.00 -0.77 21.95
CA GLY A 49 9.07 0.16 21.58
C GLY A 49 9.58 0.03 20.15
N ALA A 50 8.88 -0.71 19.29
CA ALA A 50 9.27 -0.81 17.90
C ALA A 50 9.15 0.56 17.19
N ALA A 51 10.28 1.14 16.75
CA ALA A 51 10.32 2.21 15.73
C ALA A 51 9.40 1.88 14.53
N PRO A 52 8.88 2.86 13.77
CA PRO A 52 8.14 2.56 12.54
C PRO A 52 9.07 1.94 11.48
N TYR A 53 8.49 1.19 10.55
CA TYR A 53 9.14 0.86 9.27
C TYR A 53 9.24 2.14 8.43
N GLU A 54 10.41 2.37 7.85
CA GLU A 54 10.66 3.48 6.94
C GLU A 54 10.21 3.07 5.53
N TYR A 55 9.11 3.64 5.07
CA TYR A 55 8.63 3.41 3.71
C TYR A 55 9.57 4.04 2.68
N ALA A 56 9.61 3.46 1.48
CA ALA A 56 10.36 4.05 0.36
C ALA A 56 9.87 5.48 0.06
N CYS A 57 8.55 5.67 0.11
CA CYS A 57 7.92 6.98 0.00
C CYS A 57 6.86 7.18 1.09
N GLY A 58 7.14 8.05 2.07
CA GLY A 58 6.21 8.37 3.15
C GLY A 58 6.76 8.03 4.53
N VAL A 59 6.13 8.60 5.55
CA VAL A 59 6.58 8.46 6.95
C VAL A 59 5.39 8.19 7.86
N SER A 60 5.61 7.48 8.96
CA SER A 60 4.58 7.21 9.97
C SER A 60 3.79 8.48 10.32
N MET A 61 2.47 8.32 10.45
CA MET A 61 1.53 9.35 10.89
C MET A 61 1.34 9.32 12.41
N ALA A 62 1.87 8.32 13.11
CA ALA A 62 1.69 8.18 14.55
C ALA A 62 2.46 9.30 15.27
N PRO A 63 1.79 10.15 16.08
CA PRO A 63 2.47 11.21 16.83
C PRO A 63 3.36 10.65 17.95
N ASP A 64 2.97 9.51 18.52
CA ASP A 64 3.75 8.71 19.45
C ASP A 64 3.70 7.25 18.97
N GLN A 65 4.85 6.75 18.50
CA GLN A 65 4.93 5.41 17.95
C GLN A 65 4.70 4.32 19.01
N ALA A 66 5.18 4.50 20.24
CA ALA A 66 5.03 3.48 21.28
C ALA A 66 3.57 3.36 21.74
N ALA A 67 2.88 4.49 21.85
CA ALA A 67 1.44 4.52 22.12
C ALA A 67 0.65 3.91 20.96
N ALA A 68 0.99 4.23 19.71
CA ALA A 68 0.37 3.65 18.53
C ALA A 68 0.51 2.12 18.47
N ASN A 69 1.72 1.60 18.69
CA ASN A 69 2.00 0.17 18.72
C ASN A 69 1.20 -0.55 19.82
N THR A 70 1.08 0.08 20.99
CA THR A 70 0.28 -0.45 22.10
C THR A 70 -1.19 -0.49 21.74
N ARG A 71 -1.72 0.58 21.15
CA ARG A 71 -3.12 0.65 20.70
C ARG A 71 -3.43 -0.38 19.62
N ILE A 72 -2.59 -0.47 18.59
CA ILE A 72 -2.78 -1.40 17.46
C ILE A 72 -2.77 -2.86 17.94
N ARG A 73 -1.86 -3.23 18.85
CA ARG A 73 -1.86 -4.58 19.45
C ARG A 73 -3.15 -4.86 20.23
N ALA A 74 -3.65 -3.89 21.01
CA ALA A 74 -4.92 -4.03 21.71
C ALA A 74 -6.10 -4.18 20.73
N ASP A 75 -6.15 -3.34 19.70
CA ASP A 75 -7.19 -3.39 18.66
C ASP A 75 -7.16 -4.74 17.91
N TYR A 76 -5.99 -5.30 17.62
CA TYR A 76 -5.85 -6.63 17.04
C TYR A 76 -6.44 -7.72 17.94
N GLN A 77 -6.15 -7.70 19.25
CA GLN A 77 -6.72 -8.68 20.18
C GLN A 77 -8.24 -8.54 20.33
N ILE A 78 -8.75 -7.31 20.33
CA ILE A 78 -10.20 -7.02 20.35
C ILE A 78 -10.88 -7.58 19.09
N TRP A 79 -10.35 -7.26 17.90
CA TRP A 79 -10.86 -7.78 16.64
C TRP A 79 -10.82 -9.31 16.61
N LYS A 80 -9.67 -9.89 16.96
CA LYS A 80 -9.46 -11.34 16.95
C LYS A 80 -10.46 -12.05 17.85
N ALA A 81 -10.64 -11.56 19.09
CA ALA A 81 -11.61 -12.13 20.02
C ALA A 81 -13.07 -11.99 19.53
N ALA A 82 -13.39 -10.93 18.78
CA ALA A 82 -14.73 -10.68 18.26
C ALA A 82 -15.04 -11.45 16.97
N ARG A 83 -14.01 -11.76 16.15
CA ARG A 83 -14.18 -12.17 14.75
C ARG A 83 -13.57 -13.50 14.37
N VAL A 84 -12.58 -14.01 15.12
CA VAL A 84 -11.90 -15.26 14.78
C VAL A 84 -12.48 -16.41 15.60
N TYR A 85 -13.15 -17.35 14.94
CA TYR A 85 -13.83 -18.48 15.56
C TYR A 85 -13.17 -19.80 15.15
N SER A 86 -13.14 -20.75 16.09
CA SER A 86 -12.84 -22.14 15.77
C SER A 86 -14.06 -22.82 15.15
N THR A 87 -13.83 -23.80 14.28
CA THR A 87 -14.86 -24.58 13.56
C THR A 87 -15.64 -25.57 14.45
N GLY A 88 -15.62 -25.41 15.77
CA GLY A 88 -15.94 -26.40 16.82
C GLY A 88 -17.33 -27.06 16.85
N THR A 89 -18.12 -26.99 15.78
CA THR A 89 -19.37 -27.75 15.60
C THR A 89 -19.46 -28.52 14.27
N SER A 90 -18.52 -28.36 13.33
CA SER A 90 -18.47 -29.14 12.08
C SER A 90 -17.24 -30.05 12.06
N PRO A 91 -17.41 -31.40 12.09
CA PRO A 91 -16.30 -32.37 12.17
C PRO A 91 -15.32 -32.37 10.98
N ALA A 92 -15.55 -31.57 9.93
CA ALA A 92 -14.87 -31.73 8.65
C ALA A 92 -13.64 -30.83 8.42
N VAL A 93 -13.39 -29.80 9.25
CA VAL A 93 -12.29 -28.85 9.02
C VAL A 93 -11.63 -28.41 10.32
N ASN A 94 -10.37 -28.79 10.56
CA ASN A 94 -9.53 -28.11 11.55
C ASN A 94 -9.12 -26.75 10.98
N GLY A 95 -9.52 -25.64 11.63
CA GLY A 95 -9.15 -24.30 11.18
C GLY A 95 -9.80 -23.17 11.99
N LEU A 96 -9.42 -21.94 11.67
CA LEU A 96 -9.99 -20.71 12.18
C LEU A 96 -10.68 -19.97 11.03
N ARG A 97 -11.77 -19.28 11.31
CA ARG A 97 -12.48 -18.48 10.31
C ARG A 97 -12.79 -17.10 10.84
N VAL A 98 -12.74 -16.11 9.95
CA VAL A 98 -13.24 -14.76 10.22
C VAL A 98 -14.75 -14.76 9.99
N THR A 99 -15.52 -14.26 10.96
CA THR A 99 -16.98 -14.27 10.91
C THR A 99 -17.60 -12.89 10.86
N THR A 100 -18.63 -12.75 10.03
CA THR A 100 -19.54 -11.61 10.04
C THR A 100 -20.34 -11.54 11.35
N GLY A 101 -21.20 -10.52 11.50
CA GLY A 101 -22.04 -10.36 12.69
C GLY A 101 -23.34 -11.22 12.67
N PRO A 102 -24.06 -11.28 13.80
CA PRO A 102 -25.34 -12.00 13.90
C PRO A 102 -26.48 -11.42 13.04
N GLY A 103 -26.35 -10.20 12.55
CA GLY A 103 -27.36 -9.53 11.72
C GLY A 103 -26.93 -9.37 10.26
N TRP A 104 -25.91 -10.10 9.81
CA TRP A 104 -25.32 -9.87 8.50
C TRP A 104 -26.22 -10.38 7.36
N VAL A 105 -26.40 -9.54 6.35
CA VAL A 105 -27.18 -9.81 5.14
C VAL A 105 -26.35 -9.37 3.95
N PHE A 106 -26.23 -10.22 2.94
CA PHE A 106 -25.55 -9.91 1.68
C PHE A 106 -26.26 -10.57 0.51
N ASP A 107 -26.05 -10.05 -0.70
CA ASP A 107 -26.61 -10.63 -1.92
C ASP A 107 -25.62 -11.61 -2.53
N ILE A 108 -26.08 -12.82 -2.85
CA ILE A 108 -25.29 -13.86 -3.54
C ILE A 108 -25.63 -13.97 -5.03
N GLY A 109 -26.19 -12.92 -5.63
CA GLY A 109 -26.63 -12.89 -7.02
C GLY A 109 -28.00 -13.51 -7.24
N ASN A 110 -28.74 -13.83 -6.18
CA ASN A 110 -30.12 -14.31 -6.23
C ASN A 110 -31.00 -13.64 -5.15
N GLY A 111 -30.63 -12.42 -4.74
CA GLY A 111 -31.30 -11.63 -3.73
C GLY A 111 -30.64 -11.70 -2.34
N SER A 112 -31.10 -10.82 -1.46
CA SER A 112 -30.58 -10.68 -0.09
C SER A 112 -30.71 -11.97 0.71
N THR A 113 -29.57 -12.51 1.14
CA THR A 113 -29.45 -13.71 1.95
C THR A 113 -29.03 -13.33 3.37
N ALA A 114 -29.86 -13.67 4.36
CA ALA A 114 -29.49 -13.54 5.76
C ALA A 114 -28.56 -14.68 6.15
N ALA A 115 -27.34 -14.34 6.53
CA ALA A 115 -26.27 -15.30 6.79
C ALA A 115 -25.48 -14.83 8.02
N PRO A 116 -26.06 -15.01 9.23
CA PRO A 116 -25.41 -14.61 10.47
C PRO A 116 -24.12 -15.40 10.65
N TYR A 117 -23.06 -14.74 11.12
CA TYR A 117 -21.76 -15.37 11.35
C TYR A 117 -21.23 -16.16 10.13
N ALA A 118 -21.56 -15.70 8.92
CA ALA A 118 -20.96 -16.21 7.69
C ALA A 118 -19.46 -15.90 7.66
N THR A 119 -18.73 -16.60 6.81
CA THR A 119 -17.35 -16.28 6.44
C THR A 119 -17.33 -15.93 4.97
N LEU A 120 -16.78 -14.77 4.64
CA LEU A 120 -16.50 -14.37 3.27
C LEU A 120 -14.99 -14.52 3.00
N SER A 121 -14.61 -14.86 1.77
CA SER A 121 -13.18 -14.95 1.41
C SER A 121 -12.46 -13.63 1.63
N GLU A 122 -13.15 -12.49 1.44
CA GLU A 122 -12.67 -11.14 1.75
C GLU A 122 -12.14 -11.03 3.21
N GLY A 123 -13.00 -11.25 4.20
CA GLY A 123 -12.62 -11.14 5.61
C GLY A 123 -11.61 -12.21 6.02
N GLN A 124 -11.66 -13.39 5.39
CA GLN A 124 -10.64 -14.41 5.60
C GLN A 124 -9.25 -13.93 5.13
N GLY A 125 -9.18 -13.30 3.95
CA GLY A 125 -7.99 -12.64 3.43
C GLY A 125 -7.48 -11.53 4.34
N TYR A 126 -8.36 -10.62 4.78
CA TYR A 126 -8.00 -9.57 5.75
C TYR A 126 -7.44 -10.16 7.05
N GLY A 127 -8.06 -11.22 7.58
CA GLY A 127 -7.59 -11.88 8.78
C GLY A 127 -6.19 -12.48 8.61
N MET A 128 -5.89 -13.06 7.45
CA MET A 128 -4.56 -13.59 7.15
C MET A 128 -3.52 -12.48 7.04
N VAL A 129 -3.82 -11.37 6.35
CA VAL A 129 -2.89 -10.21 6.27
C VAL A 129 -2.65 -9.63 7.66
N LEU A 130 -3.70 -9.46 8.48
CA LEU A 130 -3.58 -9.00 9.86
C LEU A 130 -2.70 -9.93 10.70
N ALA A 131 -2.95 -11.25 10.66
CA ALA A 131 -2.16 -12.22 11.41
C ALA A 131 -0.69 -12.26 10.99
N ALA A 132 -0.41 -12.20 9.68
CA ALA A 132 0.96 -12.16 9.14
C ALA A 132 1.69 -10.86 9.54
N THR A 133 1.00 -9.72 9.48
CA THR A 133 1.53 -8.41 9.90
C THR A 133 1.86 -8.40 11.40
N MET A 134 0.97 -8.96 12.22
CA MET A 134 1.13 -9.01 13.68
C MET A 134 2.09 -10.12 14.16
N GLY A 135 2.56 -10.98 13.27
CA GLY A 135 3.43 -12.11 13.63
C GLY A 135 2.70 -13.25 14.36
N ASP A 136 1.37 -13.35 14.24
CA ASP A 136 0.54 -14.36 14.90
C ASP A 136 0.42 -15.63 14.03
N LYS A 137 1.47 -16.44 14.04
CA LYS A 137 1.58 -17.65 13.19
C LYS A 137 0.46 -18.66 13.44
N ALA A 138 0.09 -18.89 14.69
CA ALA A 138 -0.95 -19.86 15.03
C ALA A 138 -2.32 -19.46 14.44
N THR A 139 -2.64 -18.17 14.50
CA THR A 139 -3.86 -17.65 13.89
C THR A 139 -3.78 -17.73 12.37
N PHE A 140 -2.64 -17.33 11.79
CA PHE A 140 -2.40 -17.42 10.36
C PHE A 140 -2.60 -18.85 9.82
N ASP A 141 -1.95 -19.84 10.45
CA ASP A 141 -2.04 -21.25 10.04
C ASP A 141 -3.47 -21.78 10.14
N GLY A 142 -4.18 -21.41 11.22
CA GLY A 142 -5.59 -21.77 11.38
C GLY A 142 -6.49 -21.15 10.32
N LEU A 143 -6.30 -19.86 10.01
CA LEU A 143 -7.06 -19.17 8.97
C LEU A 143 -6.79 -19.77 7.60
N TRP A 144 -5.53 -20.04 7.27
CA TRP A 144 -5.18 -20.66 6.00
C TRP A 144 -5.70 -22.09 5.87
N ALA A 145 -5.68 -22.89 6.94
CA ALA A 145 -6.25 -24.23 6.95
C ALA A 145 -7.75 -24.22 6.62
N TYR A 146 -8.50 -23.27 7.17
CA TYR A 146 -9.92 -23.09 6.84
C TYR A 146 -10.14 -22.69 5.38
N ALA A 147 -9.35 -21.74 4.87
CA ALA A 147 -9.43 -21.31 3.47
C ALA A 147 -9.19 -22.47 2.51
N LYS A 148 -8.10 -23.22 2.71
CA LYS A 148 -7.75 -24.41 1.90
C LYS A 148 -8.85 -25.46 1.88
N ALA A 149 -9.49 -25.72 3.02
CA ALA A 149 -10.58 -26.68 3.11
C ALA A 149 -11.85 -26.24 2.34
N HIS A 150 -11.96 -24.95 2.03
CA HIS A 150 -13.07 -24.37 1.27
C HIS A 150 -12.66 -23.91 -0.12
N HIS A 151 -11.55 -24.41 -0.67
CA HIS A 151 -11.22 -24.18 -2.07
C HIS A 151 -12.31 -24.75 -2.99
N ASN A 152 -12.58 -24.05 -4.08
CA ASN A 152 -13.37 -24.53 -5.19
C ASN A 152 -12.53 -25.45 -6.10
N SER A 153 -13.11 -25.94 -7.20
CA SER A 153 -12.42 -26.84 -8.13
C SER A 153 -11.23 -26.22 -8.86
N ARG A 154 -11.07 -24.89 -8.77
CA ARG A 154 -9.95 -24.14 -9.35
C ARG A 154 -8.86 -23.85 -8.32
N GLY A 155 -9.03 -24.22 -7.05
CA GLY A 155 -8.02 -24.03 -6.01
C GLY A 155 -8.01 -22.63 -5.37
N MET A 156 -9.11 -21.87 -5.51
CA MET A 156 -9.35 -20.58 -4.84
C MET A 156 -10.49 -20.71 -3.84
N MET A 157 -10.56 -19.88 -2.81
CA MET A 157 -11.56 -20.02 -1.75
C MET A 157 -12.97 -19.65 -2.25
N LYS A 158 -13.97 -20.47 -1.89
CA LYS A 158 -15.38 -20.14 -2.09
C LYS A 158 -15.73 -18.85 -1.34
N TRP A 159 -16.31 -17.88 -2.04
CA TRP A 159 -16.40 -16.51 -1.52
C TRP A 159 -17.39 -16.33 -0.38
N ALA A 160 -18.38 -17.22 -0.23
CA ALA A 160 -19.40 -17.13 0.80
C ALA A 160 -19.69 -18.50 1.43
N ILE A 161 -19.50 -18.60 2.75
CA ILE A 161 -19.70 -19.81 3.54
C ILE A 161 -20.56 -19.45 4.75
N ASP A 162 -21.60 -20.24 5.03
CA ASP A 162 -22.49 -20.02 6.17
C ASP A 162 -21.81 -20.36 7.51
N GLN A 163 -22.52 -20.11 8.62
CA GLN A 163 -22.00 -20.38 9.97
C GLN A 163 -21.72 -21.87 10.26
N ASN A 164 -22.25 -22.79 9.46
CA ASN A 164 -22.08 -24.23 9.61
C ASN A 164 -20.96 -24.79 8.72
N GLY A 165 -20.29 -23.94 7.93
CA GLY A 165 -19.28 -24.36 6.96
C GLY A 165 -19.85 -24.80 5.61
N THR A 166 -21.13 -24.52 5.34
CA THR A 166 -21.76 -24.83 4.04
C THR A 166 -21.51 -23.68 3.07
N ALA A 167 -20.99 -23.99 1.88
CA ALA A 167 -20.83 -23.01 0.82
C ALA A 167 -22.20 -22.49 0.37
N LEU A 168 -22.38 -21.17 0.42
CA LEU A 168 -23.56 -20.47 -0.11
C LEU A 168 -23.42 -20.21 -1.62
N ASP A 169 -22.17 -20.05 -2.06
CA ASP A 169 -21.76 -20.01 -3.47
C ASP A 169 -20.39 -20.73 -3.59
N THR A 170 -20.15 -21.35 -4.74
CA THR A 170 -18.92 -22.10 -5.03
C THR A 170 -17.86 -21.31 -5.78
N ASN A 171 -18.20 -20.11 -6.27
CA ASN A 171 -17.25 -19.25 -6.98
C ASN A 171 -16.27 -18.56 -6.02
N ALA A 172 -15.17 -18.04 -6.56
CA ALA A 172 -14.14 -17.31 -5.83
C ALA A 172 -14.17 -15.82 -6.18
N ALA A 173 -14.11 -14.96 -5.16
CA ALA A 173 -14.03 -13.51 -5.29
C ALA A 173 -12.58 -13.06 -5.22
N SER A 174 -12.14 -12.30 -6.22
CA SER A 174 -10.73 -12.09 -6.49
C SER A 174 -10.00 -11.32 -5.39
N ASP A 175 -10.68 -10.39 -4.71
CA ASP A 175 -10.14 -9.59 -3.60
C ASP A 175 -9.73 -10.47 -2.41
N GLY A 176 -10.55 -11.45 -2.04
CA GLY A 176 -10.22 -12.40 -0.99
C GLY A 176 -8.97 -13.22 -1.31
N ASP A 177 -8.89 -13.77 -2.53
CA ASP A 177 -7.76 -14.61 -2.94
C ASP A 177 -6.45 -13.83 -3.14
N GLU A 178 -6.48 -12.57 -3.62
CA GLU A 178 -5.26 -11.76 -3.70
C GLU A 178 -4.73 -11.37 -2.31
N ASP A 179 -5.61 -11.09 -1.35
CA ASP A 179 -5.21 -10.78 0.04
C ASP A 179 -4.64 -12.03 0.73
N MET A 180 -5.23 -13.22 0.51
CA MET A 180 -4.65 -14.48 1.01
C MET A 180 -3.30 -14.81 0.35
N ALA A 181 -3.16 -14.58 -0.94
CA ALA A 181 -1.90 -14.77 -1.65
C ALA A 181 -0.82 -13.82 -1.11
N TYR A 182 -1.11 -12.52 -0.96
CA TYR A 182 -0.17 -11.59 -0.36
C TYR A 182 0.21 -12.00 1.07
N ALA A 183 -0.76 -12.44 1.87
CA ALA A 183 -0.50 -12.92 3.23
C ALA A 183 0.39 -14.19 3.27
N LEU A 184 0.25 -15.11 2.31
CA LEU A 184 1.13 -16.28 2.16
C LEU A 184 2.56 -15.88 1.80
N MET A 185 2.73 -14.86 0.95
CA MET A 185 4.05 -14.30 0.64
C MET A 185 4.68 -13.66 1.88
N MET A 186 3.91 -12.87 2.64
CA MET A 186 4.36 -12.33 3.93
C MET A 186 4.78 -13.45 4.90
N ALA A 187 3.97 -14.52 4.98
CA ALA A 187 4.24 -15.67 5.83
C ALA A 187 5.48 -16.44 5.40
N ASP A 188 5.72 -16.64 4.09
CA ASP A 188 6.95 -17.30 3.62
C ASP A 188 8.19 -16.45 3.92
N LYS A 189 8.14 -15.14 3.65
CA LYS A 189 9.24 -14.24 4.02
C LYS A 189 9.52 -14.21 5.53
N ARG A 190 8.49 -14.37 6.37
CA ARG A 190 8.60 -14.30 7.83
C ARG A 190 9.00 -15.63 8.49
N TRP A 191 8.42 -16.73 8.04
CA TRP A 191 8.49 -18.03 8.72
C TRP A 191 8.96 -19.17 7.81
N GLY A 192 8.98 -18.97 6.49
CA GLY A 192 9.24 -20.00 5.48
C GLY A 192 8.14 -21.06 5.39
N GLY A 193 8.14 -21.81 4.28
CA GLY A 193 7.29 -23.00 4.11
C GLY A 193 5.89 -22.76 3.53
N TYR A 194 5.61 -21.54 3.07
CA TYR A 194 4.34 -21.16 2.45
C TYR A 194 4.44 -20.94 0.94
N TRP A 195 5.65 -20.98 0.37
CA TRP A 195 5.90 -20.76 -1.07
C TRP A 195 5.05 -21.66 -1.99
N ASN A 196 4.91 -22.95 -1.67
CA ASN A 196 4.12 -23.86 -2.51
C ASN A 196 2.63 -23.49 -2.54
N ASP A 197 2.08 -23.13 -1.38
CA ASP A 197 0.69 -22.70 -1.24
C ASP A 197 0.46 -21.36 -1.96
N LEU A 198 1.39 -20.41 -1.80
CA LEU A 198 1.40 -19.14 -2.55
C LEU A 198 1.43 -19.38 -4.07
N ASN A 199 2.40 -20.15 -4.55
CA ASN A 199 2.62 -20.38 -5.97
C ASN A 199 1.40 -21.07 -6.61
N ALA A 200 0.77 -22.01 -5.90
CA ALA A 200 -0.47 -22.64 -6.34
C ALA A 200 -1.64 -21.63 -6.44
N LEU A 201 -1.84 -20.79 -5.41
CA LEU A 201 -2.92 -19.81 -5.38
C LEU A 201 -2.73 -18.72 -6.46
N VAL A 202 -1.52 -18.16 -6.57
CA VAL A 202 -1.20 -17.16 -7.60
C VAL A 202 -1.30 -17.75 -9.00
N GLY A 203 -0.84 -18.99 -9.22
CA GLY A 203 -1.02 -19.69 -10.49
C GLY A 203 -2.50 -19.91 -10.85
N SER A 204 -3.35 -20.20 -9.86
CA SER A 204 -4.80 -20.30 -10.09
C SER A 204 -5.42 -18.95 -10.46
N MET A 205 -5.11 -17.89 -9.70
CA MET A 205 -5.55 -16.53 -10.03
C MET A 205 -5.11 -16.13 -11.44
N LYS A 206 -3.86 -16.44 -11.82
CA LYS A 206 -3.35 -16.14 -13.16
C LYS A 206 -4.17 -16.82 -14.26
N THR A 207 -4.63 -18.05 -14.01
CA THR A 207 -5.39 -18.85 -14.96
C THR A 207 -6.86 -18.42 -15.05
N TYR A 208 -7.48 -18.10 -13.92
CA TYR A 208 -8.94 -17.97 -13.83
C TYR A 208 -9.43 -16.54 -13.55
N ILE A 209 -8.60 -15.68 -12.94
CA ILE A 209 -8.94 -14.30 -12.57
C ILE A 209 -8.30 -13.28 -13.52
N VAL A 210 -7.09 -13.52 -13.99
CA VAL A 210 -6.43 -12.62 -14.96
C VAL A 210 -6.90 -12.95 -16.36
N ASP A 211 -7.38 -11.94 -17.11
CA ASP A 211 -7.61 -12.10 -18.54
C ASP A 211 -6.27 -12.26 -19.28
N PRO A 212 -6.03 -13.37 -20.01
CA PRO A 212 -4.71 -13.69 -20.55
C PRO A 212 -4.29 -12.79 -21.73
N THR A 213 -5.22 -12.03 -22.32
CA THR A 213 -4.94 -11.16 -23.47
C THR A 213 -4.79 -9.71 -23.04
N THR A 214 -5.65 -9.26 -22.13
CA THR A 214 -5.77 -7.85 -21.75
C THR A 214 -5.20 -7.55 -20.38
N TYR A 215 -4.79 -8.57 -19.61
CA TYR A 215 -4.28 -8.48 -18.23
C TYR A 215 -5.26 -7.86 -17.23
N VAL A 216 -6.56 -7.81 -17.56
CA VAL A 216 -7.56 -7.31 -16.63
C VAL A 216 -7.68 -8.28 -15.46
N PHE A 217 -7.54 -7.75 -14.25
CA PHE A 217 -7.88 -8.48 -13.02
C PHE A 217 -9.40 -8.47 -12.85
N LYS A 218 -10.03 -9.63 -13.02
CA LYS A 218 -11.50 -9.78 -12.97
C LYS A 218 -11.98 -9.80 -11.52
N SER A 219 -13.23 -9.44 -11.26
CA SER A 219 -13.83 -9.42 -9.92
C SER A 219 -13.94 -10.79 -9.24
N GLY A 220 -13.79 -11.86 -10.01
CA GLY A 220 -13.93 -13.23 -9.53
C GLY A 220 -13.96 -14.21 -10.69
N ASP A 221 -13.95 -15.49 -10.37
CA ASP A 221 -13.80 -16.56 -11.34
C ASP A 221 -15.11 -16.88 -12.11
N TRP A 222 -16.18 -16.16 -11.79
CA TRP A 222 -17.44 -16.14 -12.53
C TRP A 222 -17.47 -15.11 -13.69
N SER A 223 -16.49 -14.20 -13.75
CA SER A 223 -16.51 -13.05 -14.68
C SER A 223 -16.10 -13.43 -16.12
N GLY A 224 -16.94 -13.13 -17.11
CA GLY A 224 -16.74 -13.38 -18.56
C GLY A 224 -16.09 -12.22 -19.34
N SER A 225 -15.84 -12.40 -20.65
CA SER A 225 -14.93 -11.55 -21.46
C SER A 225 -15.54 -10.39 -22.28
N SER A 226 -16.87 -10.28 -22.47
CA SER A 226 -17.48 -9.12 -23.15
C SER A 226 -18.34 -8.30 -22.18
N ALA A 227 -18.10 -6.98 -22.11
CA ALA A 227 -18.69 -6.05 -21.12
C ALA A 227 -18.29 -6.31 -19.66
N LEU A 228 -17.05 -6.77 -19.45
CA LEU A 228 -16.47 -7.02 -18.13
C LEU A 228 -16.57 -5.77 -17.23
N VAL A 229 -17.35 -5.91 -16.16
CA VAL A 229 -17.41 -4.96 -15.04
C VAL A 229 -16.42 -5.44 -13.99
N VAL A 230 -15.55 -4.55 -13.55
CA VAL A 230 -14.56 -4.78 -12.49
C VAL A 230 -14.87 -3.91 -11.28
N HIS A 231 -14.31 -4.28 -10.13
CA HIS A 231 -14.33 -3.45 -8.92
C HIS A 231 -12.99 -2.72 -8.75
N PRO A 232 -12.92 -1.39 -8.98
CA PRO A 232 -11.70 -0.63 -8.74
C PRO A 232 -11.16 -0.77 -7.31
N GLY A 233 -12.03 -0.96 -6.31
CA GLY A 233 -11.64 -1.21 -4.93
C GLY A 233 -10.97 -2.57 -4.67
N TYR A 234 -10.98 -3.49 -5.66
CA TYR A 234 -10.25 -4.76 -5.59
C TYR A 234 -8.85 -4.65 -6.18
N LEU A 235 -8.54 -3.60 -6.93
CA LEU A 235 -7.26 -3.51 -7.62
C LEU A 235 -6.15 -3.15 -6.62
N ASP A 236 -5.16 -4.04 -6.49
CA ASP A 236 -3.96 -3.83 -5.68
C ASP A 236 -2.67 -3.93 -6.51
N PRO A 237 -2.28 -2.86 -7.22
CA PRO A 237 -1.07 -2.85 -8.04
C PRO A 237 0.21 -3.21 -7.26
N SER A 238 0.26 -2.91 -5.96
CA SER A 238 1.40 -3.24 -5.09
C SER A 238 1.58 -4.74 -4.92
N TYR A 239 0.48 -5.48 -4.75
CA TYR A 239 0.50 -6.94 -4.69
C TYR A 239 0.97 -7.55 -5.99
N TYR A 240 0.51 -7.04 -7.14
CA TYR A 240 0.89 -7.60 -8.44
C TYR A 240 2.39 -7.40 -8.71
N LYS A 241 2.94 -6.23 -8.38
CA LYS A 241 4.40 -6.00 -8.42
C LYS A 241 5.15 -6.94 -7.47
N ALA A 242 4.59 -7.19 -6.28
CA ALA A 242 5.17 -8.10 -5.31
C ALA A 242 5.18 -9.56 -5.83
N PHE A 243 4.10 -10.03 -6.44
CA PHE A 243 4.04 -11.35 -7.08
C PHE A 243 5.04 -11.45 -8.24
N ALA A 244 5.15 -10.41 -9.07
CA ALA A 244 6.10 -10.37 -10.17
C ALA A 244 7.55 -10.57 -9.68
N LEU A 245 7.90 -9.85 -8.61
CA LEU A 245 9.23 -9.89 -8.02
C LEU A 245 9.50 -11.23 -7.32
N TYR A 246 8.61 -11.64 -6.43
CA TYR A 246 8.84 -12.77 -5.53
C TYR A 246 8.74 -14.13 -6.23
N LEU A 247 7.85 -14.26 -7.22
CA LEU A 247 7.68 -15.51 -8.00
C LEU A 247 8.43 -15.49 -9.34
N GLY A 248 9.04 -14.37 -9.73
CA GLY A 248 9.75 -14.24 -11.00
C GLY A 248 8.85 -14.22 -12.23
N ASP A 249 7.55 -13.91 -12.08
CA ASP A 249 6.58 -13.81 -13.19
C ASP A 249 6.27 -12.34 -13.52
N ALA A 250 7.08 -11.77 -14.42
CA ALA A 250 6.97 -10.37 -14.84
C ALA A 250 5.61 -10.00 -15.45
N SER A 251 4.78 -10.97 -15.86
CA SER A 251 3.47 -10.68 -16.44
C SER A 251 2.47 -10.12 -15.42
N TRP A 252 2.75 -10.20 -14.12
CA TRP A 252 1.99 -9.48 -13.09
C TRP A 252 2.23 -7.97 -13.10
N ASN A 253 3.37 -7.48 -13.61
CA ASN A 253 3.56 -6.06 -13.84
C ASN A 253 2.56 -5.51 -14.87
N SER A 254 2.22 -6.32 -15.89
CA SER A 254 1.17 -5.96 -16.85
C SER A 254 -0.22 -5.89 -16.22
N VAL A 255 -0.50 -6.69 -15.18
CA VAL A 255 -1.76 -6.62 -14.40
C VAL A 255 -1.80 -5.33 -13.57
N SER A 256 -0.67 -4.95 -12.96
CA SER A 256 -0.49 -3.64 -12.30
C SER A 256 -0.75 -2.49 -13.28
N ASP A 257 -0.09 -2.48 -14.44
CA ASP A 257 -0.28 -1.42 -15.43
C ASP A 257 -1.71 -1.37 -15.99
N LYS A 258 -2.34 -2.53 -16.17
CA LYS A 258 -3.73 -2.60 -16.60
C LYS A 258 -4.67 -2.02 -15.57
N SER A 259 -4.40 -2.22 -14.27
CA SER A 259 -5.15 -1.63 -13.18
C SER A 259 -5.14 -0.11 -13.27
N TYR A 260 -3.96 0.49 -13.44
CA TYR A 260 -3.84 1.94 -13.66
C TYR A 260 -4.49 2.43 -14.95
N THR A 261 -4.46 1.62 -16.01
CA THR A 261 -5.17 1.96 -17.26
C THR A 261 -6.68 2.04 -17.05
N ILE A 262 -7.28 1.11 -16.30
CA ILE A 262 -8.71 1.13 -15.96
C ILE A 262 -9.02 2.38 -15.14
N LEU A 263 -8.17 2.68 -14.15
CA LEU A 263 -8.28 3.87 -13.33
C LEU A 263 -8.20 5.17 -14.16
N ALA A 264 -7.29 5.27 -15.13
CA ALA A 264 -7.20 6.42 -16.04
C ALA A 264 -8.41 6.54 -16.98
N ASN A 265 -9.00 5.40 -17.38
CA ASN A 265 -10.24 5.40 -18.14
C ASN A 265 -11.41 5.97 -17.33
N VAL A 266 -11.51 5.67 -16.03
CA VAL A 266 -12.50 6.30 -15.13
C VAL A 266 -12.35 7.82 -15.14
N ASP A 267 -11.12 8.33 -15.08
CA ASP A 267 -10.86 9.78 -15.05
C ASP A 267 -11.35 10.46 -16.33
N SER A 268 -11.04 9.84 -17.47
CA SER A 268 -11.45 10.31 -18.79
C SER A 268 -12.98 10.28 -18.98
N ARG A 269 -13.63 9.18 -18.59
CA ARG A 269 -15.08 8.97 -18.81
C ARG A 269 -15.96 9.70 -17.81
N SER A 270 -15.54 9.80 -16.56
CA SER A 270 -16.25 10.60 -15.54
C SER A 270 -16.34 12.08 -15.95
N SER A 271 -15.26 12.60 -16.56
CA SER A 271 -15.19 13.95 -17.10
C SER A 271 -16.15 14.18 -18.27
N ALA A 272 -16.28 13.20 -19.17
CA ALA A 272 -17.21 13.28 -20.29
C ALA A 272 -18.70 13.26 -19.87
N ASN A 273 -19.01 12.64 -18.72
CA ASN A 273 -20.38 12.42 -18.25
C ASN A 273 -20.81 13.38 -17.11
N GLY A 274 -20.10 14.49 -16.90
CA GLY A 274 -20.46 15.50 -15.89
C GLY A 274 -20.28 15.07 -14.43
N SER A 275 -19.62 13.93 -14.20
CA SER A 275 -19.31 13.38 -12.86
C SER A 275 -17.80 13.37 -12.62
N SER A 276 -17.07 14.35 -13.17
CA SER A 276 -15.61 14.36 -13.19
C SER A 276 -15.00 14.19 -11.81
N ASN A 277 -14.09 13.24 -11.67
CA ASN A 277 -13.28 13.05 -10.47
C ASN A 277 -11.95 13.84 -10.52
N ALA A 278 -11.75 14.74 -11.48
CA ALA A 278 -10.49 15.45 -11.67
C ALA A 278 -10.05 16.27 -10.44
N SER A 279 -10.99 16.71 -9.60
CA SER A 279 -10.71 17.42 -8.35
C SER A 279 -10.78 16.54 -7.09
N THR A 280 -11.15 15.27 -7.21
CA THR A 280 -11.45 14.40 -6.06
C THR A 280 -10.64 13.10 -6.05
N GLY A 281 -10.16 12.64 -7.21
CA GLY A 281 -9.48 11.35 -7.36
C GLY A 281 -10.35 10.12 -7.09
N LEU A 282 -11.64 10.29 -6.79
CA LEU A 282 -12.53 9.21 -6.36
C LEU A 282 -12.71 8.15 -7.46
N ILE A 283 -12.87 6.90 -7.04
CA ILE A 283 -13.09 5.74 -7.90
C ILE A 283 -14.49 5.15 -7.68
N PRO A 284 -15.14 4.56 -8.68
CA PRO A 284 -16.44 3.95 -8.49
C PRO A 284 -16.33 2.54 -7.88
N ASP A 285 -17.42 2.07 -7.26
CA ASP A 285 -17.55 0.69 -6.77
C ASP A 285 -17.42 -0.31 -7.92
N HIS A 286 -18.02 0.01 -9.07
CA HIS A 286 -18.03 -0.83 -10.26
C HIS A 286 -17.79 0.01 -11.52
N VAL A 287 -17.04 -0.53 -12.47
CA VAL A 287 -16.81 0.11 -13.77
C VAL A 287 -16.57 -0.91 -14.87
N LYS A 288 -16.96 -0.59 -16.09
CA LYS A 288 -16.47 -1.33 -17.26
C LYS A 288 -14.98 -1.03 -17.47
N VAL A 289 -14.24 -1.96 -18.05
CA VAL A 289 -12.79 -1.79 -18.31
C VAL A 289 -12.44 -0.50 -19.07
N ASN A 290 -13.35 0.01 -19.91
CA ASN A 290 -13.18 1.26 -20.66
C ASN A 290 -13.56 2.54 -19.88
N GLY A 291 -13.87 2.44 -18.57
CA GLY A 291 -14.26 3.57 -17.73
C GLY A 291 -15.75 3.89 -17.72
N ASP A 292 -16.57 3.26 -18.56
CA ASP A 292 -18.01 3.54 -18.60
C ASP A 292 -18.77 2.91 -17.43
N SER A 293 -19.86 3.57 -17.03
CA SER A 293 -20.87 2.94 -16.19
C SER A 293 -21.58 1.79 -16.92
N SER A 294 -22.20 0.92 -16.13
CA SER A 294 -23.10 -0.14 -16.57
C SER A 294 -24.46 0.07 -15.91
N SER A 295 -25.55 -0.38 -16.53
CA SER A 295 -26.88 -0.42 -15.88
C SER A 295 -26.90 -1.33 -14.64
N THR A 296 -25.90 -2.20 -14.50
CA THR A 296 -25.71 -3.10 -13.37
C THR A 296 -24.59 -2.65 -12.43
N ALA A 297 -23.89 -1.55 -12.73
CA ALA A 297 -22.73 -1.08 -11.98
C ALA A 297 -23.10 0.12 -11.11
N ASP A 298 -22.69 0.06 -9.86
CA ASP A 298 -22.67 1.22 -8.99
C ASP A 298 -21.47 2.13 -9.34
N TYR A 299 -21.75 3.26 -9.99
CA TYR A 299 -20.75 4.24 -10.43
C TYR A 299 -20.46 5.33 -9.39
N ARG A 300 -20.50 4.97 -8.10
CA ARG A 300 -20.28 5.85 -6.95
C ARG A 300 -19.08 5.39 -6.13
N PHE A 301 -18.45 6.30 -5.40
CA PHE A 301 -17.46 5.94 -4.39
C PHE A 301 -18.18 5.51 -3.10
N SER A 302 -18.28 4.19 -2.87
CA SER A 302 -19.06 3.61 -1.78
C SER A 302 -18.35 2.37 -1.20
N TRP A 303 -19.12 1.38 -0.74
CA TRP A 303 -18.66 0.27 0.11
C TRP A 303 -17.62 -0.65 -0.54
N ASN A 304 -17.52 -0.71 -1.87
CA ASN A 304 -16.42 -1.43 -2.54
C ASN A 304 -15.22 -0.52 -2.84
N ALA A 305 -15.47 0.66 -3.41
CA ALA A 305 -14.46 1.63 -3.82
C ALA A 305 -13.59 2.11 -2.67
N ILE A 306 -14.14 2.16 -1.45
CA ILE A 306 -13.47 2.69 -0.27
C ILE A 306 -12.21 1.92 0.11
N ARG A 307 -12.02 0.69 -0.37
CA ARG A 307 -10.79 -0.09 -0.19
C ARG A 307 -9.63 0.42 -1.05
N GLY A 308 -9.96 1.05 -2.19
CA GLY A 308 -9.00 1.58 -3.15
C GLY A 308 -7.96 2.53 -2.54
N PRO A 309 -8.34 3.54 -1.73
CA PRO A 309 -7.41 4.39 -0.99
C PRO A 309 -6.31 3.61 -0.25
N TRP A 310 -6.66 2.54 0.47
CA TRP A 310 -5.69 1.71 1.18
C TRP A 310 -4.83 0.86 0.22
N ARG A 311 -5.43 0.25 -0.80
CA ARG A 311 -4.70 -0.54 -1.82
C ARG A 311 -3.69 0.32 -2.60
N LEU A 312 -4.12 1.50 -3.05
CA LEU A 312 -3.25 2.47 -3.74
C LEU A 312 -2.18 3.05 -2.80
N ALA A 313 -2.49 3.27 -1.53
CA ALA A 313 -1.50 3.77 -0.56
C ALA A 313 -0.34 2.79 -0.41
N LYS A 314 -0.57 1.47 -0.45
CA LYS A 314 0.51 0.48 -0.44
C LYS A 314 1.45 0.65 -1.63
N ASP A 315 0.93 0.86 -2.84
CA ASP A 315 1.79 1.01 -4.02
C ASP A 315 2.54 2.35 -4.01
N ALA A 316 1.88 3.41 -3.53
CA ALA A 316 2.52 4.70 -3.32
C ALA A 316 3.70 4.59 -2.34
N VAL A 317 3.54 3.93 -1.19
CA VAL A 317 4.57 3.96 -0.15
C VAL A 317 5.64 2.87 -0.28
N TYR A 318 5.32 1.72 -0.86
CA TYR A 318 6.31 0.65 -1.08
C TYR A 318 7.09 0.83 -2.38
N ASN A 319 6.45 1.32 -3.44
CA ASN A 319 7.05 1.39 -4.77
C ASN A 319 7.22 2.82 -5.29
N CYS A 320 6.87 3.85 -4.52
CA CYS A 320 6.89 5.25 -4.97
C CYS A 320 6.15 5.42 -6.30
N GLU A 321 5.02 4.71 -6.47
CA GLU A 321 4.28 4.69 -7.74
C GLU A 321 3.53 6.01 -7.94
N SER A 322 4.06 6.83 -8.83
CA SER A 322 3.52 8.15 -9.16
C SER A 322 2.06 8.13 -9.60
N ARG A 323 1.58 7.08 -10.28
CA ARG A 323 0.16 6.95 -10.66
C ARG A 323 -0.75 6.79 -9.44
N ALA A 324 -0.33 6.06 -8.40
CA ALA A 324 -1.06 5.99 -7.13
C ALA A 324 -0.96 7.33 -6.40
N GLU A 325 0.24 7.87 -6.26
CA GLU A 325 0.48 9.12 -5.53
C GLU A 325 -0.35 10.28 -6.09
N ASN A 326 -0.36 10.48 -7.41
CA ASN A 326 -1.15 11.53 -8.07
C ASN A 326 -2.65 11.41 -7.78
N ARG A 327 -3.19 10.19 -7.74
CA ARG A 327 -4.60 9.97 -7.41
C ARG A 327 -4.88 10.24 -5.94
N LEU A 328 -4.01 9.75 -5.06
CA LEU A 328 -4.14 9.95 -3.62
C LEU A 328 -3.99 11.42 -3.25
N ASP A 329 -3.19 12.20 -3.95
CA ASP A 329 -3.11 13.66 -3.76
C ASP A 329 -4.45 14.35 -4.00
N LEU A 330 -5.17 13.96 -5.07
CA LEU A 330 -6.51 14.48 -5.35
C LEU A 330 -7.50 14.09 -4.24
N MET A 331 -7.47 12.83 -3.80
CA MET A 331 -8.30 12.34 -2.69
C MET A 331 -7.98 13.10 -1.39
N ASN A 332 -6.70 13.23 -1.06
CA ASN A 332 -6.23 13.93 0.13
C ASN A 332 -6.59 15.41 0.10
N SER A 333 -6.46 16.08 -1.05
CA SER A 333 -6.88 17.47 -1.23
C SER A 333 -8.39 17.63 -1.00
N PHE A 334 -9.20 16.76 -1.60
CA PHE A 334 -10.65 16.77 -1.43
C PHE A 334 -11.07 16.52 0.03
N PHE A 335 -10.59 15.44 0.64
CA PHE A 335 -10.96 15.08 2.01
C PHE A 335 -10.32 15.98 3.08
N SER A 336 -9.20 16.63 2.79
CA SER A 336 -8.70 17.73 3.63
C SER A 336 -9.66 18.92 3.64
N GLY A 337 -10.35 19.19 2.53
CA GLY A 337 -11.42 20.21 2.47
C GLY A 337 -12.70 19.78 3.19
N VAL A 338 -13.03 18.48 3.17
CA VAL A 338 -14.18 17.92 3.91
C VAL A 338 -13.93 17.94 5.43
N GLY A 339 -12.72 17.55 5.84
CA GLY A 339 -12.33 17.40 7.24
C GLY A 339 -12.67 16.02 7.80
N ALA A 340 -11.75 15.43 8.58
CA ALA A 340 -11.82 14.05 9.05
C ALA A 340 -13.12 13.69 9.82
N SER A 341 -13.69 14.64 10.57
CA SER A 341 -14.94 14.42 11.31
C SER A 341 -16.18 14.34 10.42
N ASN A 342 -16.11 14.88 9.20
CA ASN A 342 -17.23 15.08 8.29
C ASN A 342 -17.22 14.11 7.10
N ILE A 343 -16.30 13.15 7.08
CA ILE A 343 -16.26 12.09 6.08
C ILE A 343 -17.50 11.20 6.22
N GLN A 344 -18.13 10.89 5.08
CA GLN A 344 -19.38 10.15 4.95
C GLN A 344 -19.20 8.84 4.16
N THR A 345 -20.26 8.02 4.03
CA THR A 345 -20.21 6.66 3.46
C THR A 345 -20.54 6.55 1.97
N GLY A 346 -20.69 7.66 1.26
CA GLY A 346 -20.95 7.57 -0.18
C GLY A 346 -20.90 8.91 -0.87
N TYR A 347 -20.13 8.95 -1.96
CA TYR A 347 -19.93 10.14 -2.77
C TYR A 347 -20.15 9.83 -4.25
N TYR A 348 -20.76 10.78 -4.95
CA TYR A 348 -20.56 10.87 -6.39
C TYR A 348 -19.08 11.15 -6.68
N LEU A 349 -18.61 10.75 -7.86
CA LEU A 349 -17.20 10.93 -8.22
C LEU A 349 -16.77 12.40 -8.27
N ASN A 350 -17.70 13.34 -8.51
CA ASN A 350 -17.44 14.79 -8.43
C ASN A 350 -17.43 15.36 -7.00
N GLY A 351 -17.53 14.51 -5.98
CA GLY A 351 -17.46 14.89 -4.57
C GLY A 351 -18.81 15.25 -3.93
N GLY A 352 -19.90 15.22 -4.70
CA GLY A 352 -21.24 15.38 -4.15
C GLY A 352 -21.58 14.25 -3.17
N VAL A 353 -22.06 14.60 -1.99
CA VAL A 353 -22.52 13.64 -0.98
C VAL A 353 -23.75 12.89 -1.49
N GLN A 354 -23.77 11.59 -1.26
CA GLN A 354 -24.86 10.73 -1.69
C GLN A 354 -25.36 9.79 -0.58
N GLU A 355 -24.48 9.28 0.28
CA GLU A 355 -24.86 8.55 1.50
C GLU A 355 -24.28 9.27 2.74
N PRO A 356 -25.08 10.11 3.44
CA PRO A 356 -24.58 11.08 4.42
C PRO A 356 -24.37 10.52 5.83
N TRP A 357 -23.86 9.29 5.97
CA TRP A 357 -23.64 8.67 7.28
C TRP A 357 -22.27 9.06 7.83
N LEU A 358 -22.24 9.62 9.05
CA LEU A 358 -21.00 10.02 9.73
C LEU A 358 -20.52 8.94 10.69
N ASN A 359 -19.27 9.08 11.14
CA ASN A 359 -18.64 8.21 12.13
C ASN A 359 -18.41 6.77 11.65
N GLU A 360 -18.02 6.57 10.40
CA GLU A 360 -17.88 5.24 9.81
C GLU A 360 -16.41 4.89 9.56
N ALA A 361 -15.84 4.03 10.39
CA ALA A 361 -14.45 3.61 10.35
C ALA A 361 -14.10 2.88 9.05
N THR A 362 -15.09 2.24 8.42
CA THR A 362 -15.01 1.68 7.07
C THR A 362 -14.54 2.72 6.05
N PHE A 363 -14.95 3.98 6.20
CA PHE A 363 -14.59 5.06 5.27
C PHE A 363 -13.39 5.86 5.74
N VAL A 364 -13.34 6.21 7.03
CA VAL A 364 -12.20 6.98 7.53
C VAL A 364 -10.92 6.16 7.52
N GLY A 365 -10.97 4.85 7.80
CA GLY A 365 -9.80 3.98 7.83
C GLY A 365 -8.98 4.06 6.54
N PRO A 366 -9.48 3.56 5.40
CA PRO A 366 -8.74 3.57 4.15
C PRO A 366 -8.31 4.97 3.68
N LEU A 367 -9.10 6.01 3.98
CA LEU A 367 -8.70 7.40 3.71
C LEU A 367 -7.56 7.87 4.62
N THR A 368 -7.43 7.35 5.84
CA THR A 368 -6.26 7.56 6.70
C THR A 368 -5.02 6.87 6.12
N ALA A 369 -5.17 5.69 5.51
CA ALA A 369 -4.07 5.07 4.75
C ALA A 369 -3.63 5.94 3.56
N ALA A 370 -4.57 6.53 2.82
CA ALA A 370 -4.26 7.51 1.76
C ALA A 370 -3.59 8.78 2.28
N ALA A 371 -4.01 9.28 3.44
CA ALA A 371 -3.43 10.49 4.05
C ALA A 371 -1.94 10.33 4.39
N LEU A 372 -1.41 9.10 4.43
CA LEU A 372 0.02 8.82 4.61
C LEU A 372 0.90 9.53 3.58
N THR A 373 0.40 9.75 2.36
CA THR A 373 1.12 10.44 1.27
C THR A 373 0.89 11.95 1.25
N SER A 374 0.04 12.50 2.13
CA SER A 374 -0.28 13.93 2.14
C SER A 374 0.87 14.78 2.70
N THR A 375 1.09 15.96 2.13
CA THR A 375 2.03 16.95 2.68
C THR A 375 1.41 17.80 3.80
N ASN A 376 0.09 17.75 4.00
CA ASN A 376 -0.61 18.50 5.04
C ASN A 376 -0.55 17.77 6.39
N THR A 377 0.40 18.16 7.24
CA THR A 377 0.64 17.54 8.56
C THR A 377 -0.55 17.65 9.52
N THR A 378 -1.29 18.76 9.48
CA THR A 378 -2.52 18.94 10.29
C THR A 378 -3.61 17.97 9.85
N TYR A 379 -3.82 17.83 8.54
CA TYR A 379 -4.77 16.88 7.98
C TYR A 379 -4.38 15.44 8.35
N ARG A 380 -3.11 15.06 8.19
CA ARG A 380 -2.59 13.75 8.60
C ARG A 380 -2.89 13.43 10.06
N THR A 381 -2.58 14.37 10.95
CA THR A 381 -2.85 14.23 12.39
C THR A 381 -4.34 14.05 12.66
N SER A 382 -5.19 14.83 11.98
CA SER A 382 -6.64 14.74 12.14
C SER A 382 -7.22 13.39 11.69
N MET A 383 -6.72 12.85 10.58
CA MET A 383 -7.13 11.55 10.04
C MET A 383 -6.69 10.42 10.98
N TRP A 384 -5.44 10.44 11.45
CA TRP A 384 -4.92 9.50 12.44
C TRP A 384 -5.79 9.47 13.70
N ASN A 385 -5.97 10.63 14.35
CA ASN A 385 -6.75 10.73 15.60
C ASN A 385 -8.18 10.26 15.39
N ARG A 386 -8.81 10.65 14.28
CA ARG A 386 -10.18 10.26 13.97
C ARG A 386 -10.31 8.73 13.80
N THR A 387 -9.41 8.10 13.07
CA THR A 387 -9.40 6.64 12.91
C THR A 387 -9.19 5.94 14.24
N VAL A 388 -8.29 6.45 15.09
CA VAL A 388 -8.06 5.91 16.45
C VAL A 388 -9.34 5.97 17.28
N ASP A 389 -9.99 7.13 17.33
CA ASP A 389 -11.21 7.38 18.12
C ASP A 389 -12.39 6.50 17.69
N LEU A 390 -12.54 6.32 16.37
CA LEU A 390 -13.66 5.56 15.80
C LEU A 390 -13.72 4.11 16.27
N GLY A 391 -12.60 3.52 16.70
CA GLY A 391 -12.59 2.14 17.20
C GLY A 391 -13.57 1.93 18.34
N THR A 392 -13.59 2.85 19.31
CA THR A 392 -14.46 2.76 20.48
C THR A 392 -15.85 3.36 20.28
N LEU A 393 -16.09 4.05 19.17
CA LEU A 393 -17.37 4.69 18.89
C LEU A 393 -18.39 3.68 18.35
N GLN A 394 -19.65 3.92 18.71
CA GLN A 394 -20.82 3.25 18.13
C GLN A 394 -21.41 4.18 17.07
N THR A 395 -21.82 3.63 15.92
CA THR A 395 -22.44 4.40 14.81
C THR A 395 -23.83 4.93 15.17
N TRP A 396 -24.54 4.23 16.07
CA TRP A 396 -25.75 4.68 16.75
C TRP A 396 -25.86 4.05 18.15
N SER A 397 -26.74 4.56 19.00
CA SER A 397 -26.95 4.03 20.37
C SER A 397 -27.31 2.55 20.34
N GLY A 398 -26.47 1.70 20.93
CA GLY A 398 -26.67 0.25 20.97
C GLY A 398 -26.05 -0.52 19.79
N ALA A 399 -25.42 0.16 18.83
CA ALA A 399 -24.57 -0.50 17.83
C ALA A 399 -23.32 -1.10 18.53
N PRO A 400 -22.73 -2.19 18.01
CA PRO A 400 -21.43 -2.64 18.48
C PRO A 400 -20.36 -1.55 18.27
N ARG A 401 -19.31 -1.56 19.11
CA ARG A 401 -18.14 -0.72 18.86
C ARG A 401 -17.50 -1.12 17.54
N GLN A 402 -17.02 -0.15 16.77
CA GLN A 402 -16.50 -0.42 15.43
C GLN A 402 -15.19 -1.22 15.41
N ASP A 403 -14.41 -1.21 16.50
CA ASP A 403 -13.25 -2.09 16.67
C ASP A 403 -13.61 -3.58 16.89
N THR A 404 -14.91 -3.87 17.03
CA THR A 404 -15.43 -5.24 17.15
C THR A 404 -16.25 -5.66 15.93
N THR A 405 -16.58 -4.78 14.99
CA THR A 405 -17.41 -5.14 13.80
C THR A 405 -16.59 -5.87 12.74
N TYR A 406 -17.26 -6.49 11.76
CA TYR A 406 -16.56 -7.24 10.70
C TYR A 406 -15.78 -6.27 9.79
N TYR A 407 -16.49 -5.56 8.93
CA TYR A 407 -15.86 -4.73 7.90
C TYR A 407 -15.12 -3.50 8.45
N ALA A 408 -15.71 -2.80 9.42
CA ALA A 408 -15.14 -1.57 9.93
C ALA A 408 -13.89 -1.80 10.77
N ALA A 409 -13.85 -2.85 11.61
CA ALA A 409 -12.67 -3.15 12.43
C ALA A 409 -11.47 -3.54 11.55
N GLU A 410 -11.70 -4.36 10.52
CA GLU A 410 -10.67 -4.88 9.63
C GLU A 410 -10.02 -3.77 8.82
N LEU A 411 -10.81 -2.98 8.08
CA LEU A 411 -10.28 -1.88 7.28
C LEU A 411 -9.64 -0.79 8.14
N ARG A 412 -10.22 -0.50 9.32
CA ARG A 412 -9.63 0.43 10.29
C ARG A 412 -8.26 -0.06 10.75
N LEU A 413 -8.15 -1.33 11.17
CA LEU A 413 -6.92 -1.87 11.71
C LEU A 413 -5.82 -1.97 10.64
N MET A 414 -6.17 -2.45 9.44
CA MET A 414 -5.27 -2.48 8.29
C MET A 414 -4.73 -1.09 7.94
N SER A 415 -5.59 -0.08 7.99
CA SER A 415 -5.20 1.30 7.71
C SER A 415 -4.33 1.90 8.79
N LEU A 416 -4.60 1.61 10.08
CA LEU A 416 -3.72 2.03 11.18
C LEU A 416 -2.35 1.38 11.09
N LEU A 417 -2.29 0.09 10.72
CA LEU A 417 -1.03 -0.62 10.51
C LEU A 417 -0.20 0.06 9.40
N LEU A 418 -0.79 0.35 8.24
CA LEU A 418 -0.06 1.06 7.18
C LEU A 418 0.31 2.50 7.62
N ALA A 419 -0.65 3.27 8.14
CA ALA A 419 -0.43 4.67 8.52
C ALA A 419 0.63 4.86 9.62
N SER A 420 0.88 3.84 10.46
CA SER A 420 1.86 3.91 11.54
C SER A 420 3.23 3.32 11.21
N GLY A 421 3.49 2.89 9.96
CA GLY A 421 4.75 2.20 9.65
C GLY A 421 4.80 0.76 10.19
N ASN A 422 3.65 0.14 10.45
CA ASN A 422 3.55 -1.17 11.08
C ASN A 422 3.12 -2.29 10.10
N MET A 423 2.73 -1.93 8.89
CA MET A 423 2.57 -2.85 7.76
C MET A 423 3.80 -2.74 6.88
N GLU A 424 4.83 -3.54 7.16
CA GLU A 424 6.07 -3.53 6.39
C GLU A 424 5.86 -4.06 4.97
N ASP A 425 6.70 -3.58 4.04
CA ASP A 425 6.87 -4.26 2.77
C ASP A 425 7.73 -5.51 2.96
N PRO A 426 7.17 -6.73 2.81
CA PRO A 426 7.90 -7.98 3.03
C PRO A 426 9.03 -8.20 2.02
N LEU A 427 9.08 -7.42 0.93
CA LEU A 427 10.08 -7.52 -0.13
C LEU A 427 11.03 -6.31 -0.15
N SER A 428 11.05 -5.49 0.90
CA SER A 428 11.82 -4.23 0.91
C SER A 428 13.31 -4.40 0.59
N GLY A 429 13.93 -5.49 1.04
CA GLY A 429 15.32 -5.84 0.69
C GLY A 429 15.52 -6.31 -0.76
N ASP A 430 14.43 -6.63 -1.47
CA ASP A 430 14.43 -7.16 -2.84
C ASP A 430 13.92 -6.13 -3.86
N ARG A 431 13.45 -4.94 -3.45
CA ARG A 431 12.85 -3.93 -4.34
C ARG A 431 13.87 -2.93 -4.87
N ARG A 432 13.58 -2.41 -6.07
CA ARG A 432 14.22 -1.19 -6.57
C ARG A 432 13.72 0.00 -5.76
N LEU A 433 14.61 0.89 -5.33
CA LEU A 433 14.24 2.14 -4.67
C LEU A 433 14.28 3.27 -5.68
N ARG A 434 13.12 3.86 -5.97
CA ARG A 434 13.00 4.98 -6.88
C ARG A 434 13.34 6.29 -6.16
N LEU A 435 14.38 6.97 -6.63
CA LEU A 435 14.67 8.34 -6.19
C LEU A 435 13.73 9.31 -6.89
N ASP A 436 13.64 9.29 -8.22
CA ASP A 436 12.65 10.10 -8.94
C ASP A 436 12.35 9.53 -10.33
N ASP A 437 11.08 9.43 -10.67
CA ASP A 437 10.61 9.19 -12.05
C ASP A 437 10.12 10.47 -12.73
N PHE A 438 10.12 11.61 -12.02
CA PHE A 438 9.67 12.91 -12.52
C PHE A 438 8.23 12.92 -13.06
N GLU A 439 7.43 11.92 -12.73
CA GLU A 439 6.04 11.84 -13.18
C GLU A 439 5.11 12.73 -12.36
N ARG A 440 5.56 13.20 -11.19
CA ARG A 440 4.86 14.18 -10.36
C ARG A 440 5.31 15.60 -10.64
N ASN A 441 4.40 16.56 -10.44
CA ASN A 441 4.71 17.99 -10.54
C ASN A 441 5.23 18.54 -9.19
N ASP A 442 6.24 17.88 -8.63
CA ASP A 442 6.84 18.15 -7.32
C ASP A 442 8.36 18.40 -7.41
N LEU A 443 8.86 18.63 -8.62
CA LEU A 443 10.28 18.88 -8.91
C LEU A 443 10.88 19.98 -8.03
N ASN A 444 10.10 21.05 -7.78
CA ASN A 444 10.57 22.18 -6.99
C ASN A 444 10.63 21.89 -5.48
N SER A 445 9.84 20.95 -4.98
CA SER A 445 9.86 20.52 -3.58
C SER A 445 10.88 19.42 -3.31
N LYS A 446 11.21 18.59 -4.30
CA LYS A 446 12.18 17.48 -4.16
C LYS A 446 13.61 17.88 -4.47
N TRP A 447 13.81 18.80 -5.41
CA TRP A 447 15.13 19.20 -5.88
C TRP A 447 15.37 20.68 -5.66
N TRP A 448 16.51 21.02 -5.09
CA TRP A 448 16.89 22.38 -4.75
C TRP A 448 18.17 22.81 -5.51
N PRO A 449 18.14 23.94 -6.23
CA PRO A 449 19.30 24.43 -6.97
C PRO A 449 20.23 25.21 -6.04
N TYR A 450 21.52 25.16 -6.32
CA TYR A 450 22.54 25.98 -5.67
C TYR A 450 23.57 26.41 -6.70
N ALA A 451 24.10 27.63 -6.57
CA ALA A 451 25.09 28.18 -7.49
C ALA A 451 25.86 29.33 -6.84
N ALA A 452 27.09 29.55 -7.30
CA ALA A 452 27.88 30.74 -6.98
C ALA A 452 27.25 32.01 -7.56
N THR A 453 27.70 33.18 -7.09
CA THR A 453 27.23 34.48 -7.61
C THR A 453 27.60 34.61 -9.09
N GLY A 454 26.60 34.73 -9.97
CA GLY A 454 26.78 34.85 -11.42
C GLY A 454 26.53 33.54 -12.18
N ASP A 455 26.53 32.40 -11.47
CA ASP A 455 26.18 31.10 -12.02
C ASP A 455 24.68 30.83 -11.95
N THR A 456 24.18 29.98 -12.85
CA THR A 456 22.76 29.66 -12.95
C THR A 456 22.52 28.17 -13.08
N ILE A 457 21.55 27.67 -12.31
CA ILE A 457 20.99 26.33 -12.41
C ILE A 457 19.47 26.46 -12.46
N THR A 458 18.89 26.03 -13.58
CA THR A 458 17.43 25.99 -13.77
C THR A 458 17.01 24.56 -14.03
N ARG A 459 15.89 24.15 -13.44
CA ARG A 459 15.28 22.83 -13.65
C ARG A 459 13.85 22.99 -14.12
N VAL A 460 13.44 22.21 -15.09
CA VAL A 460 12.06 22.15 -15.56
C VAL A 460 11.66 20.70 -15.81
N ARG A 461 10.42 20.36 -15.48
CA ARG A 461 9.83 19.07 -15.83
C ARG A 461 9.51 19.08 -17.34
N VAL A 462 9.85 18.01 -18.04
CA VAL A 462 9.66 17.88 -19.50
C VAL A 462 8.82 16.65 -19.85
N THR A 463 8.02 16.77 -20.91
CA THR A 463 7.20 15.69 -21.48
C THR A 463 7.16 15.86 -23.01
N PRO A 464 7.40 14.81 -23.82
CA PRO A 464 7.75 13.44 -23.43
C PRO A 464 9.22 13.31 -23.00
N SER A 465 9.51 12.26 -22.23
CA SER A 465 10.84 11.84 -21.78
C SER A 465 11.17 10.41 -22.24
N ALA A 466 12.20 9.77 -21.69
CA ALA A 466 12.52 8.36 -21.94
C ALA A 466 11.34 7.45 -21.55
N VAL A 467 10.73 7.72 -20.40
CA VAL A 467 9.47 7.16 -19.95
C VAL A 467 8.62 8.33 -19.47
N GLY A 468 7.45 8.56 -20.06
CA GLY A 468 6.53 9.62 -19.62
C GLY A 468 7.16 11.02 -19.52
N SER A 469 7.54 11.43 -18.32
CA SER A 469 8.11 12.73 -17.98
C SER A 469 9.49 12.64 -17.34
N GLY A 470 10.32 13.66 -17.58
CA GLY A 470 11.68 13.74 -17.06
C GLY A 470 11.98 15.12 -16.51
N MET A 471 13.24 15.35 -16.15
CA MET A 471 13.75 16.67 -15.78
C MET A 471 14.78 17.14 -16.81
N GLN A 472 14.62 18.35 -17.33
CA GLN A 472 15.70 19.10 -17.97
C GLN A 472 16.38 20.02 -16.95
N LEU A 473 17.70 19.93 -16.86
CA LEU A 473 18.53 20.88 -16.14
C LEU A 473 19.30 21.75 -17.15
N THR A 474 19.13 23.06 -17.05
CA THR A 474 19.87 24.06 -17.83
C THR A 474 20.83 24.81 -16.92
N TYR A 475 22.08 24.94 -17.32
CA TYR A 475 23.14 25.50 -16.50
C TYR A 475 24.06 26.46 -17.26
N ALA A 476 24.56 27.44 -16.52
CA ALA A 476 25.73 28.23 -16.86
C ALA A 476 26.55 28.37 -15.57
N VAL A 477 27.64 27.60 -15.47
CA VAL A 477 28.45 27.47 -14.25
C VAL A 477 29.91 27.76 -14.61
N GLU A 478 30.48 28.80 -14.02
CA GLU A 478 31.89 29.17 -14.16
C GLU A 478 32.69 28.84 -12.89
N ASP A 479 32.07 28.86 -11.71
CA ASP A 479 32.71 28.53 -10.42
C ASP A 479 32.13 27.23 -9.83
N TRP A 480 30.91 27.26 -9.31
CA TRP A 480 30.22 26.05 -8.83
C TRP A 480 28.70 26.22 -8.84
N GLY A 481 28.02 25.11 -9.11
CA GLY A 481 26.58 25.05 -9.02
C GLY A 481 26.07 23.66 -9.37
N GLY A 482 24.89 23.32 -8.88
CA GLY A 482 24.26 22.04 -9.13
C GLY A 482 22.85 21.98 -8.61
N LEU A 483 22.31 20.78 -8.63
CA LEU A 483 20.99 20.45 -8.12
C LEU A 483 21.13 19.38 -7.04
N GLY A 484 20.63 19.65 -5.84
CA GLY A 484 20.63 18.72 -4.72
C GLY A 484 19.25 18.14 -4.46
N ARG A 485 19.22 16.96 -3.85
CA ARG A 485 18.03 16.29 -3.34
C ARG A 485 18.36 15.69 -1.97
N ASP A 486 17.45 15.87 -1.02
CA ASP A 486 17.52 15.22 0.27
C ASP A 486 17.07 13.75 0.14
N VAL A 487 17.86 12.84 0.71
CA VAL A 487 17.65 11.38 0.63
C VAL A 487 17.35 10.82 2.03
N ASN A 488 18.32 10.92 2.95
CA ASN A 488 18.25 10.40 4.32
C ASN A 488 17.79 8.94 4.39
N ALA A 489 18.46 8.04 3.65
CA ALA A 489 18.08 6.64 3.55
C ALA A 489 19.29 5.69 3.51
N ASN A 490 19.11 4.48 4.01
CA ASN A 490 20.12 3.42 3.93
C ASN A 490 20.17 2.81 2.52
N TRP A 491 21.30 2.95 1.84
CA TRP A 491 21.56 2.42 0.50
C TRP A 491 22.48 1.18 0.48
N SER A 492 22.89 0.66 1.64
CA SER A 492 23.83 -0.49 1.72
C SER A 492 23.29 -1.79 1.11
N GLY A 493 21.96 -1.92 0.96
CA GLY A 493 21.30 -3.06 0.31
C GLY A 493 21.24 -2.99 -1.22
N TYR A 494 21.80 -1.97 -1.85
CA TYR A 494 21.70 -1.75 -3.30
C TYR A 494 23.07 -1.90 -3.97
N ARG A 495 23.08 -2.47 -5.19
CA ARG A 495 24.29 -2.72 -5.99
C ARG A 495 24.55 -1.70 -7.09
N ALA A 496 23.54 -0.97 -7.55
CA ALA A 496 23.69 -0.02 -8.66
C ALA A 496 22.69 1.14 -8.60
N LEU A 497 23.06 2.27 -9.20
CA LEU A 497 22.19 3.38 -9.55
C LEU A 497 21.90 3.31 -11.06
N GLU A 498 20.63 3.18 -11.42
CA GLU A 498 20.13 3.17 -12.80
C GLU A 498 19.39 4.48 -13.12
N PHE A 499 19.52 4.97 -14.35
CA PHE A 499 18.85 6.20 -14.83
C PHE A 499 18.84 6.28 -16.36
N TRP A 500 17.93 7.06 -16.92
CA TRP A 500 17.98 7.51 -18.31
C TRP A 500 18.62 8.88 -18.40
N PHE A 501 19.54 9.09 -19.34
CA PHE A 501 20.19 10.37 -19.61
C PHE A 501 20.08 10.71 -21.09
N LYS A 502 19.67 11.94 -21.41
CA LYS A 502 19.59 12.43 -22.79
C LYS A 502 20.80 13.28 -23.10
N GLY A 503 21.70 12.72 -23.90
CA GLY A 503 22.86 13.42 -24.39
C GLY A 503 22.53 14.45 -25.46
N THR A 504 23.28 15.53 -25.48
CA THR A 504 23.27 16.55 -26.55
C THR A 504 24.57 16.55 -27.37
N ASN A 505 25.50 15.65 -27.02
CA ASN A 505 26.85 15.57 -27.55
C ASN A 505 27.64 16.88 -27.36
N SER A 506 27.43 17.53 -26.22
CA SER A 506 28.08 18.80 -25.87
C SER A 506 29.56 18.66 -25.49
N GLY A 507 30.00 17.46 -25.11
CA GLY A 507 31.29 17.20 -24.49
C GLY A 507 31.38 17.62 -23.02
N ASN A 508 30.33 18.24 -22.46
CA ASN A 508 30.30 18.62 -21.06
C ASN A 508 30.21 17.38 -20.16
N THR A 509 30.72 17.50 -18.94
CA THR A 509 30.65 16.43 -17.93
C THR A 509 29.66 16.79 -16.84
N ILE A 510 28.78 15.85 -16.50
CA ILE A 510 27.86 15.93 -15.37
C ILE A 510 28.31 14.94 -14.30
N ARG A 511 28.42 15.40 -13.06
CA ARG A 511 28.75 14.57 -11.91
C ARG A 511 27.46 14.15 -11.20
N LEU A 512 27.33 12.85 -10.95
CA LEU A 512 26.35 12.29 -10.04
C LEU A 512 27.07 12.10 -8.70
N GLN A 513 26.67 12.84 -7.67
CA GLN A 513 27.34 12.80 -6.37
C GLN A 513 26.41 12.24 -5.29
N VAL A 514 26.96 11.34 -4.48
CA VAL A 514 26.33 10.75 -3.30
C VAL A 514 27.07 11.25 -2.07
N VAL A 515 26.33 11.67 -1.04
CA VAL A 515 26.89 12.11 0.25
C VAL A 515 26.47 11.15 1.35
N ASP A 516 27.42 10.51 2.01
CA ASP A 516 27.18 9.61 3.15
C ASP A 516 26.94 10.42 4.45
N ALA A 517 26.52 9.76 5.53
CA ALA A 517 26.07 10.40 6.77
C ALA A 517 27.16 11.19 7.50
N ASP A 518 28.41 10.83 7.29
CA ASP A 518 29.59 11.50 7.84
C ASP A 518 30.10 12.63 6.92
N GLY A 519 29.40 12.91 5.83
CA GLY A 519 29.73 13.95 4.87
C GLY A 519 30.72 13.52 3.79
N GLU A 520 31.13 12.25 3.73
CA GLU A 520 31.96 11.75 2.62
C GLU A 520 31.20 11.78 1.30
N GLN A 521 31.85 12.37 0.29
CA GLN A 521 31.29 12.54 -1.04
C GLN A 521 31.91 11.54 -2.02
N PHE A 522 31.08 10.90 -2.82
CA PHE A 522 31.50 9.98 -3.88
C PHE A 522 30.84 10.42 -5.19
N GLU A 523 31.59 10.43 -6.29
CA GLU A 523 31.07 10.97 -7.56
C GLU A 523 31.33 10.06 -8.76
N HIS A 524 30.29 9.87 -9.57
CA HIS A 524 30.38 9.29 -10.90
C HIS A 524 30.32 10.40 -11.96
N ARG A 525 31.09 10.28 -13.05
CA ARG A 525 31.17 11.29 -14.12
C ARG A 525 30.54 10.76 -15.40
N VAL A 526 29.47 11.42 -15.83
CA VAL A 526 28.81 11.17 -17.12
C VAL A 526 29.31 12.22 -18.12
N VAL A 527 30.02 11.77 -19.15
CA VAL A 527 30.47 12.64 -20.25
C VAL A 527 29.42 12.65 -21.35
N ASP A 528 28.89 13.83 -21.70
CA ASP A 528 27.89 13.99 -22.76
C ASP A 528 28.54 13.92 -24.16
N ASN A 529 28.89 12.71 -24.60
CA ASN A 529 29.52 12.43 -25.90
C ASN A 529 28.60 11.68 -26.88
N PHE A 530 27.29 11.76 -26.66
CA PHE A 530 26.28 11.08 -27.47
C PHE A 530 25.03 11.95 -27.62
N THR A 531 24.16 11.63 -28.58
CA THR A 531 22.89 12.35 -28.79
C THR A 531 21.71 11.43 -28.54
N GLY A 532 20.70 11.92 -27.82
CA GLY A 532 19.48 11.19 -27.52
C GLY A 532 19.54 10.42 -26.20
N TRP A 533 18.50 9.63 -25.92
CA TRP A 533 18.38 8.89 -24.67
C TRP A 533 19.31 7.68 -24.63
N GLN A 534 20.04 7.53 -23.53
CA GLN A 534 20.79 6.34 -23.17
C GLN A 534 20.49 5.93 -21.74
N PHE A 535 20.51 4.62 -21.50
CA PHE A 535 20.35 4.03 -20.19
C PHE A 535 21.72 3.89 -19.51
N GLY A 536 21.82 4.37 -18.28
CA GLY A 536 22.99 4.23 -17.42
C GLY A 536 22.72 3.27 -16.27
N SER A 537 23.72 2.44 -15.92
CA SER A 537 23.73 1.60 -14.72
C SER A 537 25.13 1.68 -14.11
N VAL A 538 25.23 2.29 -12.93
CA VAL A 538 26.51 2.59 -12.26
C VAL A 538 26.59 1.80 -10.97
N PRO A 539 27.62 0.96 -10.76
CA PRO A 539 27.78 0.22 -9.51
C PRO A 539 27.89 1.14 -8.29
N LEU A 540 27.13 0.86 -7.23
CA LEU A 540 27.19 1.57 -5.95
C LEU A 540 28.34 1.05 -5.09
N ASN A 541 29.55 1.27 -5.58
CA ASN A 541 30.80 1.00 -4.88
C ASN A 541 31.88 1.97 -5.39
N THR A 542 33.07 1.92 -4.82
CA THR A 542 34.17 2.82 -5.16
C THR A 542 34.67 2.72 -6.61
N THR A 543 34.26 1.69 -7.37
CA THR A 543 34.56 1.58 -8.81
C THR A 543 33.61 2.42 -9.64
N GLY A 544 32.31 2.45 -9.29
CA GLY A 544 31.32 3.28 -9.98
C GLY A 544 31.29 4.71 -9.45
N PHE A 545 31.38 4.87 -8.14
CA PHE A 545 31.43 6.14 -7.42
C PHE A 545 32.74 6.25 -6.62
N PRO A 546 33.87 6.57 -7.26
CA PRO A 546 35.09 6.87 -6.55
C PRO A 546 34.89 8.06 -5.61
N ARG A 547 35.70 8.10 -4.54
CA ARG A 547 35.71 9.21 -3.59
C ARG A 547 35.99 10.52 -4.32
N ALA A 548 35.16 11.53 -4.09
CA ALA A 548 35.28 12.81 -4.77
C ALA A 548 36.62 13.47 -4.44
N ALA A 549 37.19 14.16 -5.44
CA ALA A 549 38.51 14.79 -5.34
C ALA A 549 38.54 15.91 -4.27
N TRP A 550 37.40 16.57 -4.06
CA TRP A 550 37.20 17.55 -3.00
C TRP A 550 36.26 17.00 -1.93
N GLN A 551 36.54 17.34 -0.67
CA GLN A 551 35.75 16.97 0.51
C GLN A 551 35.73 18.15 1.48
N GLN A 552 34.73 18.19 2.38
CA GLN A 552 34.76 19.15 3.47
C GLN A 552 35.92 18.84 4.45
N PRO A 553 36.53 19.87 5.07
CA PRO A 553 37.56 19.67 6.08
C PRO A 553 37.06 18.82 7.26
N GLY A 554 37.83 17.80 7.64
CA GLY A 554 37.52 16.93 8.79
C GLY A 554 36.61 15.75 8.48
N VAL A 555 36.12 15.62 7.25
CA VAL A 555 35.38 14.44 6.78
C VAL A 555 36.31 13.21 6.78
N PRO A 556 35.85 12.05 7.27
CA PRO A 556 36.66 10.82 7.32
C PRO A 556 37.08 10.31 5.92
N ASN A 557 37.84 9.21 5.94
CA ASN A 557 38.11 8.39 4.74
C ASN A 557 37.92 6.92 5.12
N ASN A 558 36.68 6.55 5.39
CA ASN A 558 36.24 5.21 5.78
C ASN A 558 35.61 4.42 4.61
N GLY A 559 35.48 5.05 3.44
CA GLY A 559 34.95 4.43 2.23
C GLY A 559 33.43 4.56 2.11
N MET A 560 32.88 4.08 1.00
CA MET A 560 31.47 4.25 0.67
C MET A 560 30.63 3.24 1.49
N THR A 561 30.14 3.65 2.67
CA THR A 561 29.40 2.75 3.57
C THR A 561 27.94 2.61 3.15
N LEU A 562 27.35 3.69 2.63
CA LEU A 562 25.95 3.76 2.21
C LEU A 562 24.95 3.44 3.32
N SER A 563 25.41 3.41 4.56
CA SER A 563 24.58 3.08 5.72
C SER A 563 23.52 4.15 5.96
N ASN A 564 23.79 5.39 5.57
CA ASN A 564 22.81 6.47 5.53
C ASN A 564 23.26 7.57 4.54
N VAL A 565 22.73 7.53 3.33
CA VAL A 565 22.96 8.58 2.32
C VAL A 565 22.10 9.79 2.65
N THR A 566 22.73 10.94 2.85
CA THR A 566 22.05 12.19 3.24
C THR A 566 21.50 12.94 2.03
N THR A 567 22.32 13.12 1.00
CA THR A 567 21.93 13.85 -0.22
C THR A 567 22.47 13.20 -1.49
N PHE A 568 21.75 13.44 -2.59
CA PHE A 568 22.16 13.09 -3.95
C PHE A 568 22.19 14.35 -4.82
N HIS A 569 23.20 14.52 -5.67
CA HIS A 569 23.38 15.72 -6.47
C HIS A 569 23.68 15.44 -7.94
N LEU A 570 23.22 16.36 -8.77
CA LEU A 570 23.56 16.48 -10.18
C LEU A 570 24.36 17.77 -10.38
N ILE A 571 25.63 17.66 -10.74
CA ILE A 571 26.58 18.79 -10.71
C ILE A 571 27.28 18.90 -12.07
N PRO A 572 26.97 19.91 -12.89
CA PRO A 572 27.79 20.23 -14.06
C PRO A 572 29.22 20.54 -13.64
N ASP A 573 30.21 20.02 -14.37
CA ASP A 573 31.64 20.25 -14.09
C ASP A 573 32.15 21.63 -14.59
N GLY A 574 31.21 22.54 -14.89
CA GLY A 574 31.44 23.86 -15.48
C GLY A 574 30.88 24.00 -16.90
N GLY A 575 30.94 25.22 -17.44
CA GLY A 575 30.47 25.57 -18.77
C GLY A 575 28.98 25.92 -18.85
N ARG A 576 28.46 25.95 -20.07
CA ARG A 576 27.06 26.27 -20.38
C ARG A 576 26.43 25.13 -21.15
N GLY A 577 25.22 24.73 -20.78
CA GLY A 577 24.53 23.64 -21.46
C GLY A 577 23.22 23.24 -20.81
N SER A 578 22.68 22.11 -21.27
CA SER A 578 21.55 21.45 -20.65
C SER A 578 21.62 19.95 -20.86
N PHE A 579 21.04 19.17 -19.95
CA PHE A 579 20.78 17.75 -20.14
C PHE A 579 19.39 17.39 -19.63
N GLU A 580 18.85 16.27 -20.10
CA GLU A 580 17.64 15.67 -19.54
C GLU A 580 17.98 14.36 -18.83
N ILE A 581 17.30 14.08 -17.72
CA ILE A 581 17.44 12.85 -16.93
C ILE A 581 16.05 12.34 -16.52
N ASP A 582 15.92 11.03 -16.38
CA ASP A 582 14.66 10.35 -16.10
C ASP A 582 14.90 9.03 -15.33
N ALA A 583 13.88 8.56 -14.61
CA ALA A 583 13.82 7.30 -13.85
C ALA A 583 15.09 6.93 -13.06
N ILE A 584 15.43 7.75 -12.07
CA ILE A 584 16.59 7.51 -11.19
C ILE A 584 16.19 6.48 -10.12
N GLU A 585 16.80 5.30 -10.17
CA GLU A 585 16.45 4.16 -9.32
C GLU A 585 17.70 3.45 -8.77
N LEU A 586 17.59 2.88 -7.57
CA LEU A 586 18.60 2.03 -6.94
C LEU A 586 18.19 0.57 -7.09
N ILE A 587 19.15 -0.28 -7.41
CA ILE A 587 18.92 -1.69 -7.73
C ILE A 587 19.38 -2.54 -6.55
N PRO A 588 18.53 -3.41 -5.99
CA PRO A 588 18.89 -4.25 -4.85
C PRO A 588 19.99 -5.26 -5.22
N GLN A 589 20.72 -5.72 -4.21
CA GLN A 589 21.86 -6.65 -4.34
C GLN A 589 21.53 -7.99 -5.01
#